data_AF-A0AAD9NFC8-F1
#
_entry.id   AF-A0AAD9NFC8-F1
#
_cell.length_a   1.000
_cell.length_b   1.000
_cell.length_c   1.000
_cell.angle_alpha   90.00
_cell.angle_beta   90.00
_cell.angle_gamma   90.00
#
_symmetry.space_group_name_H-M   'P 1'
#
loop_
_entity.id
_entity.type
_entity.pdbx_description
1 polymer ?
#
loop_
_entity_poly.entity_id
_entity_poly.type
_entity_poly.pdbx_seq_one_letter_code
_entity_poly.pdbx_strand_id
1 'polypeptide(L)'
;MAKLVQRRDGLVRTSANVYLSALAVGDSLVLMFASVAVYSGVVLVSNWAIIRTVWRDLMQTSTRDLIVRHTTVMCLAVSFAFVVCVFPVPVFYVTIPNWPMPLQDQFDILQCLLLLRYANHAVNFFLYSLTGAHFRCELVALFRSFIQR
;
A
#
# COMPACT_ATOMS: atom_id res chain seq x y z
N MET A 1 -34.73 44.75 -19.86
CA MET A 1 -34.97 43.30 -19.60
C MET A 1 -33.75 42.41 -19.87
N ALA A 2 -33.00 42.56 -20.97
CA ALA A 2 -31.88 41.68 -21.32
C ALA A 2 -30.80 41.49 -20.23
N LYS A 3 -30.43 42.56 -19.49
CA LYS A 3 -29.44 42.48 -18.39
C LYS A 3 -29.88 41.63 -17.20
N LEU A 4 -31.19 41.51 -16.93
CA LEU A 4 -31.71 40.69 -15.84
C LEU A 4 -31.71 39.20 -16.20
N VAL A 5 -31.98 38.87 -17.47
CA VAL A 5 -31.89 37.51 -18.01
C VAL A 5 -30.44 37.01 -17.98
N GLN A 6 -29.50 37.83 -18.45
CA GLN A 6 -28.07 37.48 -18.48
C GLN A 6 -27.46 37.29 -17.07
N ARG A 7 -27.92 38.04 -16.05
CA ARG A 7 -27.52 37.82 -14.64
C ARG A 7 -28.08 36.53 -14.07
N ARG A 8 -29.33 36.18 -14.44
CA ARG A 8 -29.98 34.94 -13.99
C ARG A 8 -29.32 33.71 -14.58
N ASP A 9 -28.99 33.74 -15.88
CA ASP A 9 -28.31 32.62 -16.55
C ASP A 9 -26.88 32.42 -16.04
N GLY A 10 -26.20 33.52 -15.67
CA GLY A 10 -24.91 33.47 -14.99
C GLY A 10 -24.98 32.76 -13.63
N LEU A 11 -25.94 33.15 -12.78
CA LEU A 11 -26.16 32.56 -11.45
C LEU A 11 -26.52 31.06 -11.53
N VAL A 12 -27.35 30.67 -12.49
CA VAL A 12 -27.73 29.26 -12.71
C VAL A 12 -26.54 28.42 -13.18
N ARG A 13 -25.65 28.98 -14.01
CA ARG A 13 -24.40 28.31 -14.39
C ARG A 13 -23.42 28.19 -13.22
N THR A 14 -23.29 29.21 -12.39
CA THR A 14 -22.39 29.16 -11.22
C THR A 14 -22.86 28.10 -10.22
N SER A 15 -24.16 28.05 -9.91
CA SER A 15 -24.70 27.02 -9.02
C SER A 15 -24.55 25.62 -9.62
N ALA A 16 -24.88 25.43 -10.89
CA ALA A 16 -24.71 24.15 -11.58
C ALA A 16 -23.25 23.66 -11.57
N ASN A 17 -22.30 24.56 -11.79
CA ASN A 17 -20.87 24.24 -11.72
C ASN A 17 -20.45 23.82 -10.31
N VAL A 18 -20.93 24.51 -9.27
CA VAL A 18 -20.66 24.16 -7.86
C VAL A 18 -21.21 22.77 -7.53
N TYR A 19 -22.45 22.46 -7.94
CA TYR A 19 -23.05 21.13 -7.75
C TYR A 19 -22.28 20.02 -8.47
N LEU A 20 -21.86 20.26 -9.72
CA LEU A 20 -21.06 19.29 -10.49
C LEU A 20 -19.70 19.03 -9.83
N SER A 21 -19.02 20.07 -9.35
CA SER A 21 -17.77 19.90 -8.61
C SER A 21 -17.96 19.16 -7.27
N ALA A 22 -19.05 19.44 -6.54
CA ALA A 22 -19.35 18.73 -5.30
C ALA A 22 -19.65 17.24 -5.54
N LEU A 23 -20.36 16.92 -6.63
CA LEU A 23 -20.65 15.55 -7.03
C LEU A 23 -19.38 14.79 -7.41
N ALA A 24 -18.50 15.40 -8.20
CA ALA A 24 -17.23 14.80 -8.62
C ALA A 24 -16.27 14.55 -7.43
N VAL A 25 -16.25 15.46 -6.45
CA VAL A 25 -15.52 15.26 -5.20
C VAL A 25 -16.14 14.12 -4.39
N GLY A 26 -17.47 14.04 -4.32
CA GLY A 26 -18.18 12.94 -3.67
C GLY A 26 -17.85 11.57 -4.25
N ASP A 27 -17.93 11.42 -5.57
CA ASP A 27 -17.61 10.15 -6.27
C ASP A 27 -16.14 9.75 -6.09
N SER A 28 -15.23 10.73 -6.15
CA SER A 28 -13.80 10.50 -5.90
C SER A 28 -13.55 10.00 -4.48
N LEU A 29 -14.21 10.58 -3.47
CA LEU A 29 -14.11 10.16 -2.07
C LEU A 29 -14.66 8.73 -1.87
N VAL A 30 -15.79 8.37 -2.51
CA VAL A 30 -16.38 7.04 -2.40
C VAL A 30 -15.46 5.96 -3.00
N LEU A 31 -14.94 6.19 -4.21
CA LEU A 31 -13.99 5.28 -4.86
C LEU A 31 -12.70 5.13 -4.04
N MET A 32 -12.29 6.22 -3.39
CA MET A 32 -11.10 6.29 -2.57
C MET A 32 -11.25 5.51 -1.25
N PHE A 33 -12.33 5.70 -0.49
CA PHE A 33 -12.60 4.88 0.70
C PHE A 33 -12.80 3.41 0.35
N ALA A 34 -13.45 3.11 -0.78
CA ALA A 34 -13.59 1.75 -1.26
C ALA A 34 -12.22 1.11 -1.56
N SER A 35 -11.31 1.81 -2.25
CA SER A 35 -9.99 1.27 -2.59
C SER A 35 -9.11 1.01 -1.34
N VAL A 36 -9.11 1.94 -0.37
CA VAL A 36 -8.36 1.78 0.88
C VAL A 36 -8.95 0.65 1.73
N ALA A 37 -10.28 0.57 1.83
CA ALA A 37 -10.98 -0.50 2.55
C ALA A 37 -10.75 -1.87 1.91
N VAL A 38 -10.73 -1.95 0.58
CA VAL A 38 -10.41 -3.18 -0.15
C VAL A 38 -8.95 -3.59 0.07
N TYR A 39 -8.00 -2.66 -0.04
CA TYR A 39 -6.58 -2.97 0.18
C TYR A 39 -6.28 -3.41 1.62
N SER A 40 -6.77 -2.66 2.59
CA SER A 40 -6.63 -3.01 4.01
C SER A 40 -7.36 -4.29 4.35
N GLY A 41 -8.57 -4.50 3.80
CA GLY A 41 -9.34 -5.74 3.93
C GLY A 41 -8.57 -6.94 3.38
N VAL A 42 -7.98 -6.85 2.19
CA VAL A 42 -7.17 -7.93 1.60
C VAL A 42 -5.98 -8.24 2.50
N VAL A 43 -5.20 -7.23 2.91
CA VAL A 43 -4.03 -7.43 3.78
C VAL A 43 -4.43 -8.06 5.13
N LEU A 44 -5.50 -7.58 5.75
CA LEU A 44 -5.99 -8.12 7.02
C LEU A 44 -6.51 -9.54 6.87
N VAL A 45 -7.27 -9.84 5.81
CA VAL A 45 -7.78 -11.20 5.53
C VAL A 45 -6.64 -12.15 5.22
N SER A 46 -5.65 -11.74 4.41
CA SER A 46 -4.47 -12.54 4.11
C SER A 46 -3.63 -12.79 5.37
N ASN A 47 -3.35 -11.76 6.17
CA ASN A 47 -2.60 -11.91 7.41
C ASN A 47 -3.37 -12.75 8.44
N TRP A 48 -4.70 -12.58 8.56
CA TRP A 48 -5.55 -13.43 9.38
C TRP A 48 -5.46 -14.88 8.91
N ALA A 49 -5.65 -15.13 7.61
CA ALA A 49 -5.62 -16.48 7.06
C ALA A 49 -4.29 -17.18 7.35
N ILE A 50 -3.17 -16.47 7.22
CA ILE A 50 -1.82 -16.94 7.58
C ILE A 50 -1.73 -17.24 9.08
N ILE A 51 -2.18 -16.33 9.95
CA ILE A 51 -2.16 -16.55 11.40
C ILE A 51 -3.03 -17.76 11.78
N ARG A 52 -4.19 -17.94 11.12
CA ARG A 52 -5.11 -19.04 11.38
C ARG A 52 -4.58 -20.39 10.89
N THR A 53 -3.93 -20.45 9.73
CA THR A 53 -3.25 -21.68 9.28
C THR A 53 -2.13 -22.05 10.25
N VAL A 54 -1.36 -21.07 10.73
CA VAL A 54 -0.25 -21.30 11.67
C VAL A 54 -0.72 -21.71 13.05
N TRP A 55 -1.77 -21.07 13.57
CA TRP A 55 -2.36 -21.44 14.86
C TRP A 55 -2.86 -22.89 14.87
N ARG A 56 -3.42 -23.33 13.73
CA ARG A 56 -3.89 -24.70 13.54
C ARG A 56 -2.74 -25.70 13.43
N ASP A 57 -1.64 -25.32 12.78
CA ASP A 57 -0.45 -26.17 12.63
C ASP A 57 0.34 -26.29 13.95
N LEU A 58 0.45 -25.19 14.72
CA LEU A 58 1.07 -25.15 16.05
C LEU A 58 0.37 -26.05 17.06
N MET A 59 -0.92 -26.35 16.87
CA MET A 59 -1.64 -27.31 17.70
C MET A 59 -1.26 -28.78 17.42
N GLN A 60 -0.53 -29.08 16.34
CA GLN A 60 -0.38 -30.47 15.87
C GLN A 60 0.99 -31.14 15.99
N THR A 61 2.19 -30.51 16.06
CA THR A 61 3.46 -31.29 16.29
C THR A 61 4.79 -30.52 16.49
N SER A 62 5.63 -31.06 17.39
CA SER A 62 6.89 -30.53 17.98
C SER A 62 8.13 -30.27 17.06
N THR A 63 8.19 -30.74 15.81
CA THR A 63 9.36 -30.54 14.91
C THR A 63 9.06 -29.82 13.59
N ARG A 64 7.81 -29.84 13.11
CA ARG A 64 7.38 -28.97 11.99
C ARG A 64 7.28 -27.50 12.41
N ASP A 65 7.17 -27.24 13.71
CA ASP A 65 7.04 -25.91 14.30
C ASP A 65 8.15 -24.94 13.86
N LEU A 66 9.41 -25.38 13.75
CA LEU A 66 10.51 -24.47 13.41
C LEU A 66 10.39 -23.92 11.99
N ILE A 67 10.19 -24.78 11.00
CA ILE A 67 10.07 -24.37 9.59
C ILE A 67 8.81 -23.52 9.37
N VAL A 68 7.69 -23.94 9.97
CA VAL A 68 6.41 -23.21 9.90
C VAL A 68 6.54 -21.85 10.57
N ARG A 69 7.18 -21.77 11.75
CA ARG A 69 7.40 -20.51 12.47
C ARG A 69 8.33 -19.56 11.70
N HIS A 70 9.41 -20.05 11.11
CA HIS A 70 10.30 -19.23 10.26
C HIS A 70 9.56 -18.66 9.04
N THR A 71 8.75 -19.49 8.37
CA THR A 71 7.93 -19.07 7.23
C THR A 71 6.88 -18.04 7.64
N THR A 72 6.26 -18.24 8.80
CA THR A 72 5.25 -17.31 9.35
C THR A 72 5.86 -15.96 9.68
N VAL A 73 7.00 -15.95 10.39
CA VAL A 73 7.72 -14.73 10.74
C VAL A 73 8.14 -13.98 9.47
N MET A 74 8.57 -14.70 8.43
CA MET A 74 8.88 -14.10 7.12
C MET A 74 7.63 -13.46 6.48
N CYS A 75 6.52 -14.18 6.41
CA CYS A 75 5.27 -13.65 5.85
C CYS A 75 4.77 -12.42 6.62
N LEU A 76 4.80 -12.46 7.96
CA LEU A 76 4.42 -11.32 8.79
C LEU A 76 5.36 -10.12 8.60
N ALA A 77 6.66 -10.36 8.50
CA ALA A 77 7.65 -9.30 8.27
C ALA A 77 7.49 -8.65 6.89
N VAL A 78 7.24 -9.45 5.84
CA VAL A 78 6.95 -8.95 4.48
C VAL A 78 5.65 -8.16 4.45
N SER A 79 4.60 -8.66 5.10
CA SER A 79 3.33 -7.95 5.22
C SER A 79 3.48 -6.63 5.99
N PHE A 80 4.27 -6.63 7.06
CA PHE A 80 4.57 -5.40 7.81
C PHE A 80 5.35 -4.39 6.98
N ALA A 81 6.40 -4.84 6.29
CA ALA A 81 7.18 -3.99 5.38
C ALA A 81 6.31 -3.40 4.27
N PHE A 82 5.38 -4.19 3.71
CA PHE A 82 4.41 -3.71 2.74
C PHE A 82 3.51 -2.62 3.31
N VAL A 83 2.96 -2.81 4.52
CA VAL A 83 2.13 -1.78 5.16
C VAL A 83 2.96 -0.51 5.38
N VAL A 84 4.15 -0.59 5.97
CA VAL A 84 4.97 0.60 6.25
C VAL A 84 5.40 1.31 4.96
N CYS A 85 5.78 0.55 3.93
CA CYS A 85 6.43 1.12 2.75
C CYS A 85 5.46 1.50 1.62
N VAL A 86 4.30 0.84 1.54
CA VAL A 86 3.37 0.99 0.41
C VAL A 86 2.08 1.70 0.81
N PHE A 87 1.56 1.48 2.03
CA PHE A 87 0.32 2.09 2.51
C PHE A 87 0.34 3.63 2.57
N PRO A 88 1.47 4.31 2.86
CA PRO A 88 1.47 5.77 2.92
C PRO A 88 1.14 6.44 1.58
N VAL A 89 1.40 5.79 0.45
CA VAL A 89 1.13 6.35 -0.89
C VAL A 89 -0.36 6.61 -1.13
N PRO A 90 -1.28 5.63 -0.99
CA PRO A 90 -2.71 5.90 -1.13
C PRO A 90 -3.24 6.89 -0.07
N VAL A 91 -2.73 6.84 1.16
CA VAL A 91 -3.09 7.81 2.21
C VAL A 91 -2.70 9.24 1.80
N PHE A 92 -1.53 9.42 1.18
CA PHE A 92 -1.12 10.71 0.66
C PHE A 92 -2.07 11.22 -0.43
N TYR A 93 -2.39 10.40 -1.43
CA TYR A 93 -3.37 10.77 -2.47
C TYR A 93 -4.75 11.12 -1.91
N VAL A 94 -5.15 10.51 -0.79
CA VAL A 94 -6.40 10.82 -0.07
C VAL A 94 -6.35 12.20 0.58
N THR A 95 -5.24 12.51 1.24
CA THR A 95 -5.12 13.71 2.09
C THR A 95 -4.74 14.96 1.31
N ILE A 96 -4.08 14.79 0.14
CA ILE A 96 -3.53 15.90 -0.62
C ILE A 96 -4.53 17.00 -1.04
N PRO A 97 -5.80 16.69 -1.42
CA PRO A 97 -6.73 17.73 -1.84
C PRO A 97 -7.14 18.68 -0.71
N ASN A 98 -6.97 18.25 0.55
CA ASN A 98 -7.36 19.00 1.73
C ASN A 98 -6.17 19.65 2.43
N TRP A 99 -4.94 19.44 1.94
CA TRP A 99 -3.75 19.96 2.59
C TRP A 99 -3.46 21.38 2.10
N PRO A 100 -3.41 22.40 2.99
CA PRO A 100 -3.01 23.75 2.63
C PRO A 100 -1.48 23.83 2.46
N MET A 101 -0.93 23.12 1.48
CA MET A 101 0.51 23.01 1.24
C MET A 101 0.84 23.39 -0.21
N PRO A 102 1.95 24.11 -0.46
CA PRO A 102 2.43 24.40 -1.81
C PRO A 102 2.62 23.14 -2.66
N LEU A 103 2.33 23.22 -3.97
CA LEU A 103 2.48 22.08 -4.89
C LEU A 103 3.89 21.47 -4.86
N GLN A 104 4.93 22.27 -4.69
CA GLN A 104 6.31 21.79 -4.62
C GLN A 104 6.52 20.80 -3.47
N ASP A 105 6.07 21.14 -2.27
CA ASP A 105 6.19 20.28 -1.10
C ASP A 105 5.38 18.98 -1.27
N GLN A 106 4.22 19.06 -1.96
CA GLN A 106 3.42 17.88 -2.31
C GLN A 106 4.20 16.93 -3.24
N PHE A 107 4.91 17.47 -4.23
CA PHE A 107 5.77 16.67 -5.12
C PHE A 107 6.93 16.03 -4.36
N ASP A 108 7.58 16.77 -3.46
CA ASP A 108 8.72 16.26 -2.70
C ASP A 108 8.29 15.11 -1.76
N ILE A 109 7.16 15.27 -1.06
CA ILE A 109 6.59 14.19 -0.23
C ILE A 109 6.24 12.98 -1.10
N LEU A 110 5.57 13.19 -2.24
CA LEU A 110 5.22 12.10 -3.15
C LEU A 110 6.47 11.34 -3.63
N GLN A 111 7.56 12.06 -3.97
CA GLN A 111 8.82 11.42 -4.33
C GLN A 111 9.39 10.56 -3.18
N CYS A 112 9.40 11.09 -1.95
CA CYS A 112 9.82 10.32 -0.78
C CYS A 112 8.97 9.05 -0.58
N LEU A 113 7.65 9.14 -0.75
CA LEU A 113 6.75 8.01 -0.62
C LEU A 113 6.92 6.97 -1.73
N LEU A 114 7.21 7.41 -2.96
CA LEU A 114 7.53 6.50 -4.07
C LEU A 114 8.87 5.81 -3.83
N LEU A 115 9.89 6.52 -3.35
CA LEU A 115 11.16 5.93 -2.93
C LEU A 115 10.97 4.89 -1.82
N LEU A 116 10.10 5.19 -0.84
CA LEU A 116 9.74 4.26 0.22
C LEU A 116 9.05 3.01 -0.35
N ARG A 117 8.16 3.17 -1.34
CA ARG A 117 7.55 2.04 -2.06
C ARG A 117 8.60 1.17 -2.74
N TYR A 118 9.61 1.76 -3.38
CA TYR A 118 10.71 1.01 -3.98
C TYR A 118 11.59 0.33 -2.93
N ALA A 119 11.80 0.96 -1.77
CA ALA A 119 12.52 0.35 -0.66
C ALA A 119 11.86 -0.95 -0.17
N ASN A 120 10.54 -1.10 -0.31
CA ASN A 120 9.84 -2.35 -0.02
C ASN A 120 10.43 -3.55 -0.80
N HIS A 121 10.80 -3.36 -2.08
CA HIS A 121 11.40 -4.44 -2.87
C HIS A 121 12.77 -4.84 -2.33
N ALA A 122 13.59 -3.87 -1.91
CA ALA A 122 14.88 -4.13 -1.28
C ALA A 122 14.72 -4.81 0.09
N VAL A 123 13.80 -4.32 0.94
CA VAL A 123 13.50 -4.92 2.25
C VAL A 123 13.03 -6.36 2.10
N ASN A 124 12.14 -6.63 1.13
CA ASN A 124 11.68 -7.99 0.86
C ASN A 124 12.86 -8.90 0.47
N PHE A 125 13.76 -8.44 -0.40
CA PHE A 125 14.98 -9.19 -0.73
C PHE A 125 15.83 -9.51 0.51
N PHE A 126 16.05 -8.54 1.40
CA PHE A 126 16.77 -8.77 2.64
C PHE A 126 16.04 -9.73 3.58
N LEU A 127 14.71 -9.63 3.68
CA LEU A 127 13.90 -10.54 4.48
C LEU A 127 14.05 -11.98 3.97
N TYR A 128 13.85 -12.22 2.67
CA TYR A 128 14.08 -13.54 2.06
C TYR A 128 15.51 -14.04 2.28
N SER A 129 16.50 -13.15 2.19
CA SER A 129 17.91 -13.47 2.42
C SER A 129 18.23 -13.82 3.87
N LEU A 130 17.59 -13.18 4.84
CA LEU A 130 17.89 -13.38 6.26
C LEU A 130 17.09 -14.54 6.87
N THR A 131 15.82 -14.71 6.47
CA THR A 131 14.93 -15.73 7.04
C THR A 131 14.87 -17.01 6.22
N GLY A 132 15.19 -16.98 4.93
CA GLY A 132 15.14 -18.13 4.04
C GLY A 132 16.42 -18.98 4.08
N ALA A 133 16.46 -20.02 4.91
CA ALA A 133 17.60 -20.93 4.96
C ALA A 133 17.92 -21.55 3.58
N HIS A 134 16.88 -21.98 2.84
CA HIS A 134 17.03 -22.53 1.49
C HIS A 134 17.51 -21.48 0.48
N PHE A 135 16.99 -20.25 0.56
CA PHE A 135 17.39 -19.16 -0.31
C PHE A 135 18.87 -18.79 -0.12
N ARG A 136 19.35 -18.77 1.14
CA ARG A 136 20.78 -18.57 1.44
C ARG A 136 21.67 -19.66 0.84
N CYS A 137 21.28 -20.93 0.98
CA CYS A 137 22.05 -22.04 0.42
C CYS A 137 22.18 -21.93 -1.10
N GLU A 138 21.08 -21.66 -1.80
CA GLU A 138 21.07 -21.45 -3.25
C GLU A 138 21.90 -20.23 -3.67
N LEU A 139 21.72 -19.10 -2.98
CA LEU A 139 22.44 -17.87 -3.26
C LEU A 139 23.95 -18.07 -3.10
N VAL A 140 24.40 -18.74 -2.03
CA VAL A 140 25.81 -19.11 -1.84
C VAL A 140 26.30 -20.08 -2.92
N ALA A 141 25.51 -21.07 -3.32
CA ALA A 141 25.86 -21.98 -4.40
C ALA A 141 26.04 -21.24 -5.74
N LEU A 142 25.18 -20.27 -6.02
CA LEU A 142 25.21 -19.43 -7.22
C LEU A 142 26.46 -18.51 -7.22
N PHE A 143 26.79 -17.89 -6.09
CA PHE A 143 28.02 -17.09 -5.98
C PHE A 143 29.29 -17.94 -6.10
N ARG A 144 29.30 -19.16 -5.53
CA ARG A 144 30.42 -20.10 -5.67
C ARG A 144 30.63 -20.54 -7.12
N SER A 145 29.55 -20.82 -7.86
CA SER A 145 29.65 -21.22 -9.26
C SER A 145 30.13 -20.09 -10.17
N PHE A 146 29.82 -18.82 -9.85
CA PHE A 146 30.37 -17.66 -10.55
C PHE A 146 31.85 -17.41 -10.25
N ILE A 147 32.31 -17.64 -9.02
CA ILE A 147 33.71 -17.45 -8.62
C ILE A 147 34.65 -18.52 -9.19
N GLN A 148 34.13 -19.72 -9.49
CA GLN A 148 34.91 -20.83 -10.05
C GLN A 148 35.02 -20.80 -11.59
N ARG A 149 34.36 -19.85 -12.26
CA ARG A 149 34.54 -19.57 -13.69
C ARG A 149 35.52 -18.43 -13.90
#